data_AF-A0A2V9H561-F1
#
_entry.id   AF-A0A2V9H561-F1
#
_cell.length_a   1.000
_cell.length_b   1.000
_cell.length_c   1.000
_cell.angle_alpha   90.00
_cell.angle_beta   90.00
_cell.angle_gamma   90.00
#
_symmetry.space_group_name_H-M   'P 1'
#
loop_
_entity.id
_entity.type
_entity.pdbx_description
1 polymer ?
#
loop_
_entity_poly.entity_id
_entity_poly.type
_entity_poly.pdbx_seq_one_letter_code
_entity_poly.pdbx_strand_id
1 'polypeptide(L)'
;MDRVLRATPAKLGVTPAQVHTNLRVNLADGGVDTQIDQGNDPEGHLAGPTVWQFKGRRFADVTEADVREEILGASKQYARDLIIKGYAYRLCICEDADARAKQSLQQKLNEFVTQVNPSAPAAIILLPSDIAAWANRYPSVVARYLGVPVEKFRWHDSWRPSALGETQVFVPTEHYAEWAARAEAYLDWSRKPGEVALTIYGDAGV
;
A
#
# COMPACT_ATOMS: atom_id res chain seq x y z
N MET A 1 -2.48 -0.05 7.75
CA MET A 1 -3.33 -1.01 7.02
C MET A 1 -4.77 -1.03 7.55
N ASP A 2 -4.97 -1.29 8.83
CA ASP A 2 -6.31 -1.43 9.46
C ASP A 2 -7.31 -0.32 9.16
N ARG A 3 -6.84 0.93 9.03
CA ARG A 3 -7.73 2.05 8.69
C ARG A 3 -8.25 1.97 7.26
N VAL A 4 -7.44 1.52 6.30
CA VAL A 4 -7.87 1.27 4.92
C VAL A 4 -8.86 0.10 4.92
N LEU A 5 -8.56 -0.97 5.66
CA LEU A 5 -9.45 -2.11 5.85
C LEU A 5 -10.78 -1.78 6.53
N ARG A 6 -10.85 -0.71 7.33
CA ARG A 6 -12.11 -0.21 7.92
C ARG A 6 -12.84 0.77 7.01
N ALA A 7 -12.10 1.57 6.23
CA ALA A 7 -12.67 2.57 5.33
C ALA A 7 -13.28 1.95 4.06
N THR A 8 -12.65 0.92 3.50
CA THR A 8 -13.13 0.27 2.26
C THR A 8 -14.50 -0.40 2.45
N PRO A 9 -14.71 -1.28 3.44
CA PRO A 9 -16.03 -1.86 3.71
C PRO A 9 -17.10 -0.79 3.96
N ALA A 10 -16.78 0.26 4.73
CA ALA A 10 -17.72 1.35 5.02
C ALA A 10 -18.16 2.11 3.75
N LYS A 11 -17.25 2.34 2.79
CA LYS A 11 -17.58 2.95 1.50
C LYS A 11 -18.44 2.02 0.62
N LEU A 12 -18.27 0.71 0.78
CA LEU A 12 -18.99 -0.32 0.03
C LEU A 12 -20.30 -0.76 0.72
N GLY A 13 -20.72 -0.09 1.80
CA GLY A 13 -21.95 -0.42 2.52
C GLY A 13 -21.87 -1.69 3.39
N VAL A 14 -20.67 -2.23 3.61
CA VAL A 14 -20.42 -3.37 4.48
C VAL A 14 -20.35 -2.88 5.94
N THR A 15 -20.99 -3.61 6.85
CA THR A 15 -21.17 -3.14 8.23
C THR A 15 -19.87 -3.30 9.03
N PRO A 16 -19.45 -2.31 9.84
CA PRO A 16 -18.22 -2.39 10.65
C PRO A 16 -18.13 -3.60 11.60
N ALA A 17 -19.27 -4.20 11.97
CA ALA A 17 -19.35 -5.42 12.78
C ALA A 17 -18.76 -6.67 12.09
N GLN A 18 -18.52 -6.60 10.78
CA GLN A 18 -17.95 -7.68 9.97
C GLN A 18 -16.42 -7.58 9.86
N VAL A 19 -15.79 -6.60 10.52
CA VAL A 19 -14.34 -6.38 10.53
C VAL A 19 -13.80 -6.76 11.91
N HIS A 20 -13.25 -7.97 12.00
CA HIS A 20 -12.63 -8.51 13.20
C HIS A 20 -11.14 -8.22 13.17
N THR A 21 -10.72 -7.11 13.80
CA THR A 21 -9.30 -6.83 14.01
C THR A 21 -8.88 -7.32 15.38
N ASN A 22 -7.83 -8.13 15.47
CA ASN A 22 -7.20 -8.39 16.75
C ASN A 22 -6.21 -7.26 17.06
N LEU A 23 -6.67 -6.27 17.84
CA LEU A 23 -5.80 -5.28 18.47
C LEU A 23 -5.15 -5.82 19.76
N ARG A 24 -5.37 -7.10 20.10
CA ARG A 24 -4.92 -7.72 21.36
C ARG A 24 -3.54 -8.35 21.18
N VAL A 25 -2.52 -7.64 21.64
CA VAL A 25 -1.10 -8.08 21.68
C VAL A 25 -0.79 -9.25 22.64
N ASN A 26 -1.77 -9.76 23.40
CA ASN A 26 -1.53 -10.68 24.54
C ASN A 26 -2.00 -12.13 24.31
N LEU A 27 -2.55 -12.47 23.15
CA LEU A 27 -2.95 -13.83 22.80
C LEU A 27 -2.19 -14.24 21.54
N ALA A 28 -1.57 -15.43 21.55
CA ALA A 28 -0.91 -15.95 20.36
C ALA A 28 -1.98 -16.27 19.31
N ASP A 29 -2.18 -15.33 18.38
CA ASP A 29 -3.15 -15.43 17.30
C ASP A 29 -2.66 -16.46 16.29
N GLY A 30 -3.50 -17.47 16.02
CA GLY A 30 -3.25 -18.59 15.11
C GLY A 30 -3.12 -18.19 13.64
N GLY A 31 -2.40 -17.10 13.33
CA GLY A 31 -2.03 -16.67 11.98
C GLY A 31 -2.93 -15.63 11.33
N VAL A 32 -3.69 -14.86 12.10
CA VAL A 32 -4.64 -13.88 11.55
C VAL A 32 -4.60 -12.58 12.33
N ASP A 33 -4.21 -11.50 11.66
CA ASP A 33 -4.23 -10.14 12.25
C ASP A 33 -5.58 -9.46 12.02
N THR A 34 -6.24 -9.74 10.88
CA THR A 34 -7.56 -9.19 10.56
C THR A 34 -8.40 -10.16 9.74
N GLN A 35 -9.67 -10.31 10.09
CA GLN A 35 -10.67 -11.04 9.33
C GLN A 35 -11.79 -10.08 8.91
N ILE A 36 -12.26 -10.22 7.68
CA ILE A 36 -13.40 -9.48 7.14
C ILE A 36 -14.37 -10.49 6.55
N ASP A 37 -15.59 -10.54 7.08
CA ASP A 37 -16.56 -11.59 6.72
C ASP A 37 -17.30 -11.32 5.42
N GLN A 38 -17.31 -10.06 4.95
CA GLN A 38 -17.94 -9.67 3.70
C GLN A 38 -17.19 -8.55 3.00
N GLY A 39 -17.25 -8.58 1.68
CA GLY A 39 -16.62 -7.62 0.81
C GLY A 39 -17.40 -7.52 -0.50
N ASN A 40 -17.29 -6.37 -1.14
CA ASN A 40 -17.85 -6.12 -2.48
C ASN A 40 -16.95 -5.14 -3.26
N ASP A 41 -15.64 -5.24 -3.02
CA ASP A 41 -14.62 -4.37 -3.61
C ASP A 41 -14.38 -4.82 -5.05
N PRO A 42 -14.73 -3.99 -6.06
CA PRO A 42 -14.58 -4.38 -7.46
C PRO A 42 -13.12 -4.54 -7.87
N GLU A 43 -12.18 -3.97 -7.12
CA GLU A 43 -10.74 -4.09 -7.35
C GLU A 43 -10.11 -5.37 -6.77
N GLY A 44 -10.91 -6.21 -6.10
CA GLY A 44 -10.51 -7.58 -5.75
C GLY A 44 -9.78 -7.73 -4.41
N HIS A 45 -9.38 -6.64 -3.76
CA HIS A 45 -8.72 -6.71 -2.45
C HIS A 45 -9.67 -7.24 -1.38
N LEU A 46 -10.95 -6.83 -1.46
CA LEU A 46 -12.05 -7.25 -0.59
C LEU A 46 -13.30 -7.64 -1.41
N ALA A 47 -13.17 -8.52 -2.41
CA ALA A 47 -14.31 -8.96 -3.22
C ALA A 47 -15.30 -9.89 -2.48
N GLY A 48 -14.92 -10.36 -1.29
CA GLY A 48 -15.70 -11.29 -0.47
C GLY A 48 -15.06 -11.44 0.92
N PRO A 49 -15.30 -12.55 1.64
CA PRO A 49 -14.65 -12.82 2.91
C PRO A 49 -13.13 -12.91 2.74
N THR A 50 -12.36 -12.25 3.62
CA THR A 50 -10.89 -12.21 3.54
C THR A 50 -10.24 -12.34 4.90
N VAL A 51 -9.03 -12.88 4.89
CA VAL A 51 -8.17 -13.05 6.07
C VAL A 51 -6.81 -12.42 5.78
N TRP A 52 -6.30 -11.67 6.75
CA TRP A 52 -5.14 -10.79 6.58
C TRP A 52 -4.07 -11.09 7.62
N GLN A 53 -2.83 -11.14 7.14
CA GLN A 53 -1.62 -11.20 7.97
C GLN A 53 -0.65 -10.11 7.52
N PHE A 54 -0.06 -9.41 8.48
CA PHE A 54 0.93 -8.36 8.30
C PHE A 54 2.30 -8.85 8.77
N LYS A 55 3.33 -8.57 7.98
CA LYS A 55 4.72 -8.85 8.32
C LYS A 55 5.53 -7.57 8.22
N GLY A 56 5.97 -7.08 9.37
CA GLY A 56 6.96 -5.99 9.49
C GLY A 56 8.38 -6.43 9.13
N ARG A 57 8.54 -7.18 8.03
CA ARG A 57 9.83 -7.65 7.53
C ARG A 57 10.07 -7.11 6.13
N ARG A 58 11.35 -7.06 5.75
CA ARG A 58 11.78 -6.79 4.37
C ARG A 58 11.33 -7.91 3.45
N PHE A 59 11.08 -7.59 2.19
CA PHE A 59 10.62 -8.59 1.22
C PHE A 59 11.68 -9.66 0.99
N ALA A 60 12.95 -9.25 0.93
CA ALA A 60 14.09 -10.17 0.79
C ALA A 60 14.21 -11.18 1.95
N ASP A 61 13.65 -10.87 3.13
CA ASP A 61 13.67 -11.73 4.31
C ASP A 61 12.44 -12.67 4.38
N VAL A 62 11.50 -12.58 3.43
CA VAL A 62 10.32 -13.45 3.35
C VAL A 62 10.56 -14.53 2.30
N THR A 63 10.80 -15.75 2.76
CA THR A 63 11.11 -16.89 1.91
C THR A 63 9.86 -17.72 1.57
N GLU A 64 10.00 -18.65 0.63
CA GLU A 64 8.96 -19.67 0.38
C GLU A 64 8.64 -20.49 1.64
N ALA A 65 9.64 -20.79 2.47
CA ALA A 65 9.45 -21.52 3.72
C ALA A 65 8.60 -20.71 4.71
N ASP A 66 8.80 -19.39 4.78
CA ASP A 66 7.97 -18.52 5.60
C ASP A 66 6.51 -18.53 5.12
N VAL A 67 6.30 -18.39 3.80
CA VAL A 67 4.94 -18.39 3.23
C VAL A 67 4.26 -19.75 3.41
N ARG A 68 5.02 -20.84 3.29
CA ARG A 68 4.54 -22.20 3.59
C ARG A 68 4.13 -22.31 5.05
N GLU A 69 4.95 -21.84 5.98
CA GLU A 69 4.64 -21.88 7.42
C GLU A 69 3.39 -21.04 7.74
N GLU A 70 3.19 -19.90 7.09
CA GLU A 70 1.99 -19.08 7.32
C GLU A 70 0.68 -19.78 6.92
N ILE A 71 0.71 -20.65 5.91
CA ILE A 71 -0.48 -21.39 5.47
C ILE A 71 -0.56 -22.78 6.13
N LEU A 72 0.52 -23.54 6.12
CA LEU A 72 0.56 -24.95 6.50
C LEU A 72 1.16 -25.21 7.89
N GLY A 73 1.69 -24.18 8.56
CA GLY A 73 2.34 -24.30 9.86
C GLY A 73 1.38 -24.76 10.95
N ALA A 74 1.83 -25.63 11.85
CA ALA A 74 0.95 -26.23 12.86
C ALA A 74 0.23 -25.18 13.73
N SER A 75 0.89 -24.04 14.00
CA SER A 75 0.35 -22.92 14.77
C SER A 75 -0.73 -22.10 14.04
N LYS A 76 -0.91 -22.29 12.73
CA LYS A 76 -1.74 -21.47 11.84
C LYS A 76 -3.11 -22.08 11.53
N GLN A 77 -3.65 -22.87 12.47
CA GLN A 77 -4.90 -23.60 12.25
C GLN A 77 -6.07 -22.68 11.95
N TYR A 78 -6.16 -21.53 12.63
CA TYR A 78 -7.27 -20.61 12.45
C TYR A 78 -7.30 -19.98 11.05
N ALA A 79 -6.14 -19.55 10.53
CA ALA A 79 -6.04 -19.06 9.16
C ALA A 79 -6.48 -20.12 8.13
N ARG A 80 -6.08 -21.39 8.34
CA ARG A 80 -6.53 -22.50 7.49
C ARG A 80 -8.03 -22.73 7.56
N ASP A 81 -8.62 -22.72 8.75
CA ASP A 81 -10.06 -22.92 8.92
C ASP A 81 -10.87 -21.85 8.16
N LEU A 82 -10.37 -20.61 8.09
CA LEU A 82 -10.98 -19.54 7.29
C LEU A 82 -10.81 -19.78 5.79
N ILE A 83 -9.63 -20.22 5.34
CA ILE A 83 -9.41 -20.59 3.93
C ILE A 83 -10.32 -21.75 3.51
N ILE A 84 -10.51 -22.75 4.38
CA ILE A 84 -11.45 -23.87 4.16
C ILE A 84 -12.89 -23.35 4.00
N LYS A 85 -13.27 -22.33 4.77
CA LYS A 85 -14.57 -21.65 4.64
C LYS A 85 -14.70 -20.74 3.41
N GLY A 86 -13.67 -20.63 2.58
CA GLY A 86 -13.67 -19.84 1.35
C GLY A 86 -13.18 -18.40 1.51
N TYR A 87 -12.50 -18.07 2.61
CA TYR A 87 -11.91 -16.75 2.79
C TYR A 87 -10.68 -16.61 1.90
N ALA A 88 -10.55 -15.47 1.24
CA ALA A 88 -9.37 -15.14 0.45
C ALA A 88 -8.21 -14.68 1.36
N TYR A 89 -7.02 -15.26 1.18
CA TYR A 89 -5.86 -14.92 2.02
C TYR A 89 -5.13 -13.67 1.51
N ARG A 90 -4.69 -12.79 2.42
CA ARG A 90 -4.01 -11.54 2.11
C ARG A 90 -2.77 -11.39 3.00
N LEU A 91 -1.61 -11.28 2.38
CA LEU A 91 -0.33 -11.10 3.08
C LEU A 91 0.22 -9.71 2.79
N CYS A 92 0.43 -8.90 3.82
CA CYS A 92 1.12 -7.61 3.67
C CYS A 92 2.57 -7.72 4.13
N ILE A 93 3.48 -7.19 3.31
CA ILE A 93 4.92 -7.13 3.58
C ILE A 93 5.34 -5.66 3.63
N CYS A 94 6.26 -5.31 4.52
CA CYS A 94 6.61 -3.93 4.84
C CYS A 94 7.76 -3.35 4.00
N GLU A 95 8.01 -3.90 2.81
CA GLU A 95 9.02 -3.39 1.87
C GLU A 95 8.55 -3.69 0.45
N ASP A 96 8.79 -2.75 -0.46
CA ASP A 96 8.53 -2.96 -1.89
C ASP A 96 9.58 -3.89 -2.50
N ALA A 97 9.19 -4.53 -3.59
CA ALA A 97 10.02 -5.46 -4.33
C ALA A 97 9.79 -5.30 -5.83
N ASP A 98 10.69 -5.87 -6.62
CA ASP A 98 10.47 -5.96 -8.05
C ASP A 98 9.23 -6.84 -8.36
N ALA A 99 8.55 -6.50 -9.44
CA ALA A 99 7.30 -7.16 -9.83
C ALA A 99 7.48 -8.67 -10.06
N ARG A 100 8.66 -9.10 -10.53
CA ARG A 100 8.94 -10.51 -10.82
C ARG A 100 9.11 -11.31 -9.53
N ALA A 101 9.84 -10.81 -8.54
CA ALA A 101 9.99 -11.44 -7.24
C ALA A 101 8.65 -11.51 -6.50
N LYS A 102 7.86 -10.42 -6.52
CA LYS A 102 6.49 -10.41 -6.00
C LYS A 102 5.63 -11.49 -6.66
N GLN A 103 5.65 -11.59 -7.99
CA GLN A 103 4.86 -12.57 -8.74
C GLN A 103 5.28 -14.01 -8.41
N SER A 104 6.58 -14.28 -8.28
CA SER A 104 7.09 -15.60 -7.93
C SER A 104 6.62 -16.03 -6.53
N LEU A 105 6.73 -15.15 -5.54
CA LEU A 105 6.27 -15.44 -4.18
C LEU A 105 4.74 -15.57 -4.11
N GLN A 106 4.01 -14.75 -4.89
CA GLN A 106 2.57 -14.81 -5.03
C GLN A 106 2.07 -16.14 -5.59
N GLN A 107 2.78 -16.71 -6.56
CA GLN A 107 2.48 -18.04 -7.11
C GLN A 107 2.63 -19.12 -6.04
N LYS A 108 3.73 -19.07 -5.26
CA LYS A 108 3.95 -19.99 -4.14
C LYS A 108 2.87 -19.89 -3.06
N LEU A 109 2.49 -18.67 -2.69
CA LEU A 109 1.38 -18.46 -1.76
C LEU A 109 0.08 -19.10 -2.28
N ASN A 110 -0.24 -18.91 -3.56
CA ASN A 110 -1.42 -19.52 -4.18
C ASN A 110 -1.35 -21.05 -4.23
N GLU A 111 -0.19 -21.63 -4.51
CA GLU A 111 0.03 -23.08 -4.46
C GLU A 111 -0.33 -23.64 -3.07
N PHE A 112 0.11 -23.00 -2.00
CA PHE A 112 -0.17 -23.44 -0.63
C PHE A 112 -1.64 -23.24 -0.24
N VAL A 113 -2.27 -22.12 -0.63
CA VAL A 113 -3.71 -21.91 -0.39
C VAL A 113 -4.56 -22.94 -1.13
N THR A 114 -4.20 -23.26 -2.38
CA THR A 114 -4.88 -24.28 -3.19
C THR A 114 -4.77 -25.68 -2.56
N GLN A 115 -3.65 -25.98 -1.90
CA GLN A 115 -3.51 -27.24 -1.15
C GLN A 115 -4.49 -27.35 0.03
N VAL A 116 -4.84 -26.22 0.66
CA VAL A 116 -5.82 -26.19 1.76
C VAL A 116 -7.25 -26.27 1.22
N ASN A 117 -7.56 -25.49 0.19
CA ASN A 117 -8.86 -25.48 -0.45
C ASN A 117 -8.71 -25.09 -1.94
N PRO A 118 -8.90 -26.04 -2.88
CA PRO A 118 -8.79 -25.77 -4.31
C PRO A 118 -9.82 -24.76 -4.85
N SER A 119 -10.91 -24.53 -4.12
CA SER A 119 -11.96 -23.57 -4.48
C SER A 119 -11.81 -22.24 -3.74
N ALA A 120 -10.77 -22.06 -2.91
CA ALA A 120 -10.54 -20.79 -2.26
C ALA A 120 -10.18 -19.70 -3.29
N PRO A 121 -10.64 -18.45 -3.10
CA PRO A 121 -10.22 -17.36 -3.94
C PRO A 121 -8.70 -17.16 -3.88
N ALA A 122 -8.11 -16.67 -4.97
CA ALA A 122 -6.67 -16.42 -5.04
C ALA A 122 -6.20 -15.53 -3.89
N ALA A 123 -5.06 -15.90 -3.30
CA ALA A 123 -4.38 -15.11 -2.31
C ALA A 123 -3.75 -13.87 -2.97
N ILE A 124 -3.48 -12.82 -2.18
CA ILE A 124 -2.81 -11.62 -2.67
C ILE A 124 -1.69 -11.20 -1.71
N ILE A 125 -0.51 -10.92 -2.25
CA ILE A 125 0.57 -10.21 -1.56
C ILE A 125 0.44 -8.72 -1.85
N LEU A 126 0.40 -7.92 -0.78
CA LEU A 126 0.32 -6.47 -0.83
C LEU A 126 1.60 -5.86 -0.25
N LEU A 127 2.24 -5.03 -1.05
CA LEU A 127 3.43 -4.27 -0.68
C LEU A 127 3.06 -2.83 -0.32
N PRO A 128 3.98 -2.03 0.25
CA PRO A 128 3.70 -0.65 0.63
C PRO A 128 3.15 0.20 -0.53
N SER A 129 3.68 0.05 -1.74
CA SER A 129 3.18 0.78 -2.91
C SER A 129 1.76 0.40 -3.30
N ASP A 130 1.37 -0.88 -3.18
CA ASP A 130 -0.02 -1.30 -3.43
C ASP A 130 -0.97 -0.69 -2.39
N ILE A 131 -0.56 -0.69 -1.12
CA ILE A 131 -1.34 -0.13 -0.02
C ILE A 131 -1.46 1.38 -0.17
N ALA A 132 -0.39 2.08 -0.57
CA ALA A 132 -0.41 3.51 -0.82
C ALA A 132 -1.35 3.87 -1.98
N ALA A 133 -1.28 3.13 -3.09
CA ALA A 133 -2.19 3.30 -4.22
C ALA A 133 -3.66 3.08 -3.80
N TRP A 134 -3.91 2.10 -2.95
CA TRP A 134 -5.25 1.85 -2.41
C TRP A 134 -5.72 2.97 -1.46
N ALA A 135 -4.86 3.39 -0.53
CA ALA A 135 -5.14 4.44 0.44
C ALA A 135 -5.45 5.79 -0.22
N ASN A 136 -4.83 6.09 -1.37
CA ASN A 136 -5.08 7.30 -2.15
C ASN A 136 -6.53 7.42 -2.65
N ARG A 137 -7.32 6.34 -2.62
CA ARG A 137 -8.77 6.39 -2.91
C ARG A 137 -9.63 6.87 -1.73
N TYR A 138 -9.00 7.08 -0.57
CA TYR A 138 -9.65 7.50 0.67
C TYR A 138 -8.95 8.75 1.24
N PRO A 139 -9.23 9.96 0.70
CA PRO A 139 -8.60 11.20 1.15
C PRO A 139 -8.69 11.43 2.66
N SER A 140 -9.78 10.99 3.29
CA SER A 140 -9.97 11.09 4.75
C SER A 140 -9.00 10.23 5.56
N VAL A 141 -8.57 9.08 5.05
CA VAL A 141 -7.57 8.22 5.71
C VAL A 141 -6.19 8.88 5.65
N VAL A 142 -5.83 9.42 4.49
CA VAL A 142 -4.56 10.13 4.28
C VAL A 142 -4.51 11.41 5.11
N ALA A 143 -5.58 12.20 5.10
CA ALA A 143 -5.72 13.42 5.89
C ALA A 143 -5.48 13.21 7.38
N ARG A 144 -6.09 12.16 7.94
CA ARG A 144 -5.91 11.81 9.35
C ARG A 144 -4.48 11.38 9.68
N TYR A 145 -3.78 10.70 8.77
CA TYR A 145 -2.41 10.24 9.02
C TYR A 145 -1.41 11.40 8.95
N LEU A 146 -1.60 12.32 8.00
CA LEU A 146 -0.75 13.50 7.84
C LEU A 146 -1.10 14.64 8.82
N GLY A 147 -2.18 14.51 9.60
CA GLY A 147 -2.63 15.55 10.53
C GLY A 147 -3.16 16.80 9.81
N VAL A 148 -3.57 16.67 8.55
CA VAL A 148 -4.00 17.78 7.71
C VAL A 148 -5.52 17.70 7.54
N PRO A 149 -6.28 18.81 7.64
CA PRO A 149 -7.71 18.81 7.36
C PRO A 149 -8.03 18.27 5.96
N VAL A 150 -9.05 17.43 5.84
CA VAL A 150 -9.41 16.80 4.55
C VAL A 150 -9.71 17.83 3.45
N GLU A 151 -10.16 19.03 3.84
CA GLU A 151 -10.46 20.17 2.97
C GLU A 151 -9.24 20.72 2.23
N LYS A 152 -8.04 20.46 2.78
CA LYS A 152 -6.77 20.83 2.13
C LYS A 152 -6.29 19.78 1.11
N PHE A 153 -6.92 18.60 1.05
CA PHE A 153 -6.61 17.61 0.02
C PHE A 153 -7.32 17.97 -1.28
N ARG A 154 -6.56 17.96 -2.36
CA ARG A 154 -7.08 18.08 -3.73
C ARG A 154 -6.72 16.81 -4.47
N TRP A 155 -7.66 16.28 -5.24
CA TRP A 155 -7.32 15.26 -6.23
C TRP A 155 -6.42 15.89 -7.30
N HIS A 156 -5.37 15.20 -7.73
CA HIS A 156 -4.35 15.76 -8.62
C HIS A 156 -4.96 16.38 -9.89
N ASP A 157 -5.91 15.68 -10.51
CA ASP A 157 -6.53 16.15 -11.75
C ASP A 157 -7.53 17.28 -11.53
N SER A 158 -7.98 17.51 -10.29
CA SER A 158 -8.75 18.70 -9.90
C SER A 158 -7.85 19.85 -9.49
N TRP A 159 -6.66 19.57 -8.93
CA TRP A 159 -5.66 20.58 -8.60
C TRP A 159 -5.11 21.23 -9.87
N ARG A 160 -4.72 20.44 -10.88
CA ARG A 160 -4.10 20.93 -12.12
C ARG A 160 -4.88 22.09 -12.78
N PRO A 161 -6.17 21.98 -13.10
CA PRO A 161 -6.92 23.07 -13.70
C PRO A 161 -7.15 24.26 -12.75
N SER A 162 -7.24 24.02 -11.43
CA SER A 162 -7.36 25.09 -10.42
C SER A 162 -6.07 25.91 -10.33
N ALA A 163 -4.92 25.24 -10.22
CA ALA A 163 -3.62 25.88 -10.15
C ALA A 163 -3.30 26.62 -11.46
N LEU A 164 -3.53 25.98 -12.61
CA LEU A 164 -3.34 26.63 -13.91
C LEU A 164 -4.35 27.76 -14.16
N GLY A 165 -5.55 27.70 -13.56
CA GLY A 165 -6.55 28.77 -13.62
C GLY A 165 -6.19 29.99 -12.77
N GLU A 166 -5.52 29.78 -11.63
CA GLU A 166 -5.06 30.85 -10.72
C GLU A 166 -3.71 31.42 -11.14
N THR A 167 -2.80 30.60 -11.67
CA THR A 167 -1.46 31.00 -12.12
C THR A 167 -1.33 30.86 -13.65
N GLN A 168 -2.26 31.46 -14.39
CA GLN A 168 -2.30 31.39 -15.86
C GLN A 168 -1.05 31.98 -16.52
N VAL A 169 -0.44 32.98 -15.90
CA VAL A 169 0.76 33.64 -16.38
C VAL A 169 1.84 33.45 -15.34
N PHE A 170 2.81 32.62 -15.67
CA PHE A 170 4.04 32.56 -14.90
C PHE A 170 4.80 33.87 -15.13
N VAL A 171 4.92 34.70 -14.09
CA VAL A 171 5.71 35.93 -14.12
C VAL A 171 7.08 35.60 -13.54
N PRO A 172 8.11 35.42 -14.39
CA PRO A 172 9.46 35.18 -13.89
C PRO A 172 9.92 36.39 -13.08
N THR A 173 10.43 36.13 -11.89
CA THR A 173 11.23 37.13 -11.16
C THR A 173 12.63 37.20 -11.79
N GLU A 174 13.37 38.30 -11.57
CA GLU A 174 14.77 38.39 -12.03
C GLU A 174 15.60 37.19 -11.54
N HIS A 175 15.37 36.75 -10.30
CA HIS A 175 15.96 35.54 -9.75
C HIS A 175 15.58 34.27 -10.54
N TYR A 176 14.33 34.12 -11.00
CA TYR A 176 13.94 32.95 -11.78
C TYR A 176 14.71 32.83 -13.09
N ALA A 177 14.91 33.95 -13.80
CA ALA A 177 15.65 33.94 -15.07
C ALA A 177 17.11 33.47 -14.88
N GLU A 178 17.76 33.93 -13.81
CA GLU A 178 19.10 33.49 -13.43
C GLU A 178 19.12 31.98 -13.11
N TRP A 179 18.13 31.49 -12.35
CA TRP A 179 18.03 30.08 -11.99
C TRP A 179 17.72 29.17 -13.18
N ALA A 180 16.83 29.59 -14.07
CA ALA A 180 16.49 28.86 -15.29
C ALA A 180 17.72 28.72 -16.21
N ALA A 181 18.47 29.80 -16.43
CA ALA A 181 19.70 29.77 -17.23
C ALA A 181 20.76 28.83 -16.62
N ARG A 182 20.89 28.81 -15.27
CA ARG A 182 21.80 27.88 -14.58
C ARG A 182 21.36 26.43 -14.70
N ALA A 183 20.06 26.15 -14.61
CA ALA A 183 19.51 24.82 -14.78
C ALA A 183 19.69 24.31 -16.23
N GLU A 184 19.40 25.16 -17.22
CA GLU A 184 19.61 24.84 -18.65
C GLU A 184 21.09 24.57 -18.96
N ALA A 185 22.02 25.38 -18.43
CA ALA A 185 23.45 25.15 -18.58
C ALA A 185 23.94 23.84 -17.93
N TYR A 186 23.29 23.41 -16.84
CA TYR A 186 23.60 22.13 -16.18
C TYR A 186 23.06 20.93 -16.97
N LEU A 187 22.00 21.13 -17.76
CA LEU A 187 21.41 20.14 -18.66
C LEU A 187 22.10 20.10 -20.04
N ASP A 188 23.14 20.91 -20.28
CA ASP A 188 23.98 20.82 -21.47
C ASP A 188 25.11 19.81 -21.26
N TRP A 189 24.84 18.54 -21.59
CA TRP A 189 25.76 17.41 -21.44
C TRP A 189 26.99 17.50 -22.35
N SER A 190 27.03 18.46 -23.28
CA SER A 190 28.22 18.72 -24.11
C SER A 190 29.31 19.48 -23.33
N ARG A 191 28.97 20.03 -22.16
CA ARG A 191 29.86 20.77 -21.27
C ARG A 191 29.94 20.09 -19.92
N LYS A 192 31.15 20.01 -19.35
CA LYS A 192 31.32 19.49 -17.98
C LYS A 192 30.75 20.53 -17.00
N PRO A 193 29.77 20.20 -16.15
CA PRO A 193 29.20 21.17 -15.21
C PRO A 193 30.29 21.68 -14.26
N GLY A 194 30.48 23.01 -14.22
CA GLY A 194 31.57 23.65 -13.49
C GLY A 194 31.34 23.79 -11.99
N GLU A 195 30.08 23.96 -11.56
CA GLU A 195 29.67 24.08 -10.15
C GLU A 195 28.23 23.57 -9.96
N VAL A 196 27.87 23.17 -8.73
CA VAL A 196 26.50 22.78 -8.37
C VAL A 196 25.57 23.97 -8.59
N ALA A 197 24.59 23.84 -9.48
CA ALA A 197 23.64 24.91 -9.75
C ALA A 197 22.79 25.17 -8.50
N LEU A 198 22.10 24.15 -7.98
CA LEU A 198 21.18 24.26 -6.84
C LEU A 198 21.60 23.29 -5.73
N THR A 199 21.87 23.82 -4.53
CA THR A 199 22.05 22.98 -3.33
C THR A 199 20.70 22.83 -2.65
N ILE A 200 20.05 21.67 -2.83
CA ILE A 200 18.87 21.34 -2.04
C ILE A 200 19.38 20.93 -0.65
N TYR A 201 19.26 21.81 0.32
CA TYR A 201 19.45 21.46 1.73
C TYR A 201 18.17 20.81 2.25
N GLY A 202 18.33 19.68 2.91
CA GLY A 202 17.32 19.08 3.77
C GLY A 202 18.03 18.60 5.02
N ASP A 203 17.53 18.97 6.19
CA ASP A 203 17.96 18.32 7.41
C ASP A 203 17.49 16.87 7.34
N ALA A 204 18.43 15.93 7.38
CA ALA A 204 18.13 14.56 7.75
C ALA A 204 17.69 14.61 9.23
N GLY A 205 16.38 14.67 9.45
CA GLY A 205 15.80 14.49 10.78
C GLY A 205 16.19 13.11 11.30
N VAL A 206 16.98 13.10 12.37
CA VAL A 206 17.26 11.93 13.20
C VAL A 206 16.03 11.59 14.03
#